data_AF-A0A2R6IWU0-F1
#
_entry.id   AF-A0A2R6IWU0-F1
#
_cell.length_a   1.000
_cell.length_b   1.000
_cell.length_c   1.000
_cell.angle_alpha   90.00
_cell.angle_beta   90.00
_cell.angle_gamma   90.00
#
_symmetry.space_group_name_H-M   'P 1'
#
loop_
_entity.id
_entity.type
_entity.pdbx_description
1 polymer ?
#
loop_
_entity_poly.entity_id
_entity_poly.type
_entity_poly.pdbx_seq_one_letter_code
_entity_poly.pdbx_strand_id
1 'polypeptide(L)'
;MPASHLLDVGIIVVMTVVIWVGSSWLEGASEQLSEHYGLPQVVQGSVVAAVGSSFPELATVAFAALLTNSLGLGVGAVVGSAVFNVLVIPAVAAVATEDNIESNRMLVYKEAQFDMLAVSVLVITFAMAVIYYPDTSVDYLPNAHG
;
A
#
# COMPACT_ATOMS: atom_id res chain seq x y z
N MET A 1 -11.25 14.36 30.07
CA MET A 1 -10.37 13.36 29.42
C MET A 1 -11.03 12.48 28.33
N PRO A 2 -12.33 12.59 27.95
CA PRO A 2 -12.85 11.87 26.75
C PRO A 2 -12.95 12.73 25.47
N ALA A 3 -12.85 14.07 25.56
CA ALA A 3 -13.02 14.96 24.40
C ALA A 3 -11.87 14.89 23.38
N SER A 4 -10.66 14.48 23.81
CA SER A 4 -9.48 14.37 22.92
C SER A 4 -9.62 13.21 21.93
N HIS A 5 -10.06 12.04 22.38
CA HIS A 5 -10.19 10.87 21.50
C HIS A 5 -11.33 11.03 20.48
N LEU A 6 -12.41 11.73 20.84
CA LEU A 6 -13.48 12.08 19.90
C LEU A 6 -12.98 13.01 18.79
N LEU A 7 -12.12 13.96 19.14
CA LEU A 7 -11.49 14.87 18.19
C LEU A 7 -10.52 14.09 17.28
N ASP A 8 -9.71 13.19 17.83
CA ASP A 8 -8.78 12.35 17.06
C ASP A 8 -9.54 11.47 16.05
N VAL A 9 -10.61 10.80 16.48
CA VAL A 9 -11.48 10.00 15.60
C VAL A 9 -12.12 10.89 14.52
N GLY A 10 -12.58 12.08 14.90
CA GLY A 10 -13.12 13.06 13.96
C GLY A 10 -12.09 13.48 12.90
N ILE A 11 -10.86 13.76 13.29
CA ILE A 11 -9.75 14.08 12.37
C ILE A 11 -9.51 12.90 11.44
N ILE A 12 -9.41 11.68 11.96
CA ILE A 12 -9.15 10.48 11.14
C ILE A 12 -10.22 10.34 10.07
N VAL A 13 -11.50 10.39 10.45
CA VAL A 13 -12.61 10.25 9.50
C VAL A 13 -12.58 11.35 8.44
N VAL A 14 -12.37 12.61 8.84
CA VAL A 14 -12.31 13.74 7.90
C VAL A 14 -11.14 13.58 6.94
N MET A 15 -9.95 13.22 7.44
CA MET A 15 -8.76 13.03 6.60
C MET A 15 -8.94 11.85 5.64
N THR A 16 -9.54 10.75 6.09
CA THR A 16 -9.88 9.62 5.21
C THR A 16 -10.78 10.07 4.06
N VAL A 17 -11.83 10.85 4.34
CA VAL A 17 -12.72 11.38 3.29
C VAL A 17 -11.97 12.32 2.34
N VAL A 18 -11.13 13.21 2.86
CA VAL A 18 -10.33 14.13 2.04
C VAL A 18 -9.39 13.37 1.11
N ILE A 19 -8.68 12.37 1.63
CA ILE A 19 -7.77 11.52 0.85
C ILE A 19 -8.54 10.75 -0.21
N TRP A 20 -9.70 10.17 0.15
CA TRP A 20 -10.52 9.42 -0.77
C TRP A 20 -11.01 10.28 -1.96
N VAL A 21 -11.54 11.48 -1.67
CA VAL A 21 -11.96 12.42 -2.71
C VAL A 21 -10.76 12.87 -3.55
N GLY A 22 -9.65 13.24 -2.92
CA GLY A 22 -8.44 13.68 -3.63
C GLY A 22 -7.86 12.61 -4.55
N SER A 23 -7.82 11.36 -4.09
CA SER A 23 -7.39 10.21 -4.89
C SER A 23 -8.31 10.00 -6.09
N SER A 24 -9.64 10.04 -5.90
CA SER A 24 -10.61 9.88 -7.00
C SER A 24 -10.48 10.98 -8.07
N TRP A 25 -10.21 12.22 -7.66
CA TRP A 25 -10.00 13.34 -8.59
C TRP A 25 -8.69 13.19 -9.36
N LEU A 26 -7.63 12.74 -8.70
CA LEU A 26 -6.35 12.51 -9.33
C LEU A 26 -6.43 11.37 -10.36
N GLU A 27 -7.12 10.28 -10.01
CA GLU A 27 -7.39 9.16 -10.92
C GLU A 27 -8.14 9.64 -12.17
N GLY A 28 -9.28 10.32 -12.00
CA GLY A 28 -10.05 10.85 -13.12
C GLY A 28 -9.31 11.90 -13.96
N ALA A 29 -8.44 12.72 -13.35
CA ALA A 29 -7.58 13.64 -14.09
C ALA A 29 -6.49 12.90 -14.89
N SER A 30 -5.95 11.81 -14.34
CA SER A 30 -4.94 10.98 -14.98
C SER A 30 -5.52 10.21 -16.18
N GLU A 31 -6.75 9.74 -16.08
CA GLU A 31 -7.50 9.14 -17.19
C GLU A 31 -7.74 10.16 -18.31
N GLN A 32 -8.29 11.34 -18.00
CA GLN A 32 -8.52 12.40 -18.99
C GLN A 32 -7.22 12.82 -19.71
N LEU A 33 -6.11 12.88 -18.98
CA LEU A 33 -4.80 13.19 -19.55
C LEU A 33 -4.34 12.08 -20.52
N SER A 34 -4.55 10.82 -20.14
CA SER A 34 -4.21 9.66 -20.97
C SER A 34 -5.00 9.64 -22.27
N GLU A 35 -6.30 9.93 -22.21
CA GLU A 35 -7.17 10.04 -23.37
C GLU A 35 -6.75 11.20 -24.28
N HIS A 36 -6.44 12.36 -23.69
CA HIS A 36 -5.99 13.53 -24.43
C HIS A 36 -4.70 13.27 -25.22
N TYR A 37 -3.76 12.51 -24.64
CA TYR A 37 -2.53 12.09 -25.32
C TYR A 37 -2.68 10.84 -26.19
N GLY A 38 -3.89 10.26 -26.29
CA GLY A 38 -4.16 9.08 -27.11
C GLY A 38 -3.38 7.84 -26.66
N LEU A 39 -3.14 7.69 -25.36
CA LEU A 39 -2.41 6.53 -24.83
C LEU A 39 -3.21 5.25 -25.08
N PRO A 40 -2.54 4.13 -25.44
CA PRO A 40 -3.21 2.84 -25.57
C PRO A 40 -3.89 2.42 -24.26
N GLN A 41 -5.07 1.77 -24.33
CA GLN A 41 -5.82 1.31 -23.15
C GLN A 41 -4.97 0.47 -22.18
N VAL A 42 -4.05 -0.34 -22.72
CA VAL A 42 -3.12 -1.13 -21.92
C VAL A 42 -2.25 -0.23 -21.04
N VAL A 43 -1.76 0.91 -21.55
CA VAL A 43 -0.92 1.87 -20.80
C VAL A 43 -1.75 2.66 -19.79
N GLN A 44 -2.97 3.06 -20.17
CA GLN A 44 -3.89 3.76 -19.28
C GLN A 44 -4.19 2.93 -18.02
N GLY A 45 -4.56 1.66 -18.18
CA GLY A 45 -4.87 0.77 -17.06
C GLY A 45 -3.64 0.26 -16.30
N SER A 46 -2.53 -0.03 -16.99
CA SER A 46 -1.36 -0.64 -16.31
C SER A 46 -0.41 0.37 -15.66
N VAL A 47 -0.30 1.58 -16.20
CA VAL A 47 0.68 2.58 -15.73
C VAL A 47 -0.03 3.77 -15.10
N VAL A 48 -0.99 4.37 -15.82
CA VAL A 48 -1.56 5.64 -15.38
C VAL A 48 -2.50 5.45 -14.19
N ALA A 49 -3.41 4.47 -14.25
CA ALA A 49 -4.25 4.11 -13.12
C ALA A 49 -3.41 3.60 -11.92
N ALA A 50 -2.39 2.78 -12.18
CA ALA A 50 -1.50 2.26 -11.13
C ALA A 50 -0.74 3.38 -10.38
N VAL A 51 -0.22 4.36 -11.11
CA VAL A 51 0.46 5.53 -10.53
C VAL A 51 -0.54 6.43 -9.80
N GLY A 52 -1.71 6.68 -10.39
CA GLY A 52 -2.75 7.50 -9.77
C GLY A 52 -3.22 6.94 -8.43
N SER A 53 -3.43 5.62 -8.37
CA SER A 53 -3.83 4.93 -7.13
C SER A 53 -2.75 4.92 -6.05
N SER A 54 -1.46 4.91 -6.42
CA SER A 54 -0.33 4.86 -5.45
C SER A 54 0.18 6.24 -5.05
N PHE A 55 -0.40 7.30 -5.62
CA PHE A 55 0.04 8.67 -5.41
C PHE A 55 -0.18 9.17 -3.97
N PRO A 56 -1.30 8.87 -3.29
CA PRO A 56 -1.48 9.25 -1.89
C PRO A 56 -0.40 8.68 -0.97
N GLU A 57 0.05 7.45 -1.21
CA GLU A 57 1.12 6.79 -0.49
C GLU A 57 2.46 7.47 -0.74
N LEU A 58 2.77 7.74 -2.01
CA LEU A 58 3.98 8.49 -2.38
C LEU A 58 4.00 9.87 -1.74
N ALA A 59 2.86 10.57 -1.70
CA ALA A 59 2.71 11.86 -1.04
C ALA A 59 2.97 11.72 0.47
N THR A 60 2.41 10.69 1.12
CA THR A 60 2.61 10.42 2.55
C THR A 60 4.09 10.23 2.89
N VAL A 61 4.83 9.48 2.08
CA VAL A 61 6.28 9.30 2.25
C VAL A 61 7.03 10.61 2.07
N ALA A 62 6.71 11.35 1.01
CA ALA A 62 7.35 12.63 0.72
C ALA A 62 7.13 13.61 1.87
N PHE A 63 5.91 13.72 2.39
CA PHE A 63 5.61 14.57 3.54
C PHE A 63 6.27 14.09 4.83
N ALA A 64 6.32 12.78 5.10
CA ALA A 64 7.02 12.24 6.26
C ALA A 64 8.52 12.57 6.23
N ALA A 65 9.16 12.45 5.06
CA ALA A 65 10.56 12.79 4.85
C ALA A 65 10.81 14.30 4.96
N LEU A 66 9.98 15.13 4.33
CA LEU A 66 10.21 16.57 4.20
C LEU A 66 9.77 17.37 5.43
N LEU A 67 8.63 17.02 6.04
CA LEU A 67 8.02 17.81 7.13
C LEU A 67 8.34 17.27 8.51
N THR A 68 8.46 15.93 8.65
CA THR A 68 8.65 15.27 9.95
C THR A 68 10.10 14.83 10.16
N ASN A 69 10.93 14.92 9.12
CA ASN A 69 12.31 14.43 9.09
C ASN A 69 12.41 12.96 9.59
N SER A 70 11.33 12.20 9.37
CA SER A 70 11.14 10.85 9.91
C SER A 70 10.87 9.91 8.76
N LEU A 71 11.95 9.33 8.22
CA LEU A 71 11.84 8.28 7.21
C LEU A 71 11.15 7.03 7.75
N GLY A 72 11.23 6.76 9.05
CA GLY A 72 10.57 5.61 9.67
C GLY A 72 9.05 5.62 9.48
N LEU A 73 8.41 6.79 9.58
CA LEU A 73 6.96 6.93 9.33
C LEU A 73 6.61 6.69 7.86
N GLY A 74 7.42 7.23 6.94
CA GLY A 74 7.24 7.02 5.50
C GLY A 74 7.40 5.55 5.12
N VAL A 75 8.43 4.89 5.65
CA VAL A 75 8.69 3.46 5.43
C VAL A 75 7.53 2.62 5.98
N GLY A 76 7.04 2.92 7.18
CA GLY A 76 5.89 2.24 7.77
C GLY A 76 4.63 2.35 6.89
N ALA A 77 4.36 3.53 6.33
CA ALA A 77 3.23 3.75 5.43
C ALA A 77 3.35 2.94 4.12
N VAL A 78 4.53 2.93 3.49
CA VAL A 78 4.76 2.17 2.23
C VAL A 78 4.65 0.67 2.46
N VAL A 79 5.34 0.17 3.48
CA VAL A 79 5.35 -1.26 3.79
C VAL A 79 3.94 -1.70 4.20
N GLY A 80 3.24 -0.91 5.03
CA GLY A 80 1.86 -1.19 5.42
C GLY A 80 0.91 -1.25 4.23
N SER A 81 1.01 -0.31 3.29
CA SER A 81 0.21 -0.32 2.05
C SER A 81 0.51 -1.54 1.18
N ALA A 82 1.78 -1.93 1.03
CA ALA A 82 2.16 -3.14 0.29
C ALA A 82 1.58 -4.41 0.91
N VAL A 83 1.62 -4.55 2.24
CA VAL A 83 0.98 -5.66 2.95
C VAL A 83 -0.53 -5.66 2.72
N PHE A 84 -1.17 -4.50 2.82
CA PHE A 84 -2.61 -4.35 2.65
C PHE A 84 -3.07 -4.73 1.23
N ASN A 85 -2.33 -4.29 0.21
CA ASN A 85 -2.65 -4.56 -1.19
C ASN A 85 -2.48 -6.04 -1.57
N VAL A 86 -1.57 -6.76 -0.92
CA VAL A 86 -1.33 -8.18 -1.20
C VAL A 86 -2.24 -9.11 -0.37
N LEU A 87 -2.57 -8.72 0.87
CA LEU A 87 -3.34 -9.59 1.76
C LEU A 87 -4.81 -9.20 1.85
N VAL A 88 -5.12 -7.92 2.05
CA VAL A 88 -6.47 -7.47 2.39
C VAL A 88 -7.32 -7.28 1.15
N ILE A 89 -6.82 -6.59 0.12
CA ILE A 89 -7.59 -6.33 -1.10
C ILE A 89 -8.03 -7.65 -1.77
N PRO A 90 -7.16 -8.64 -2.01
CA PRO A 90 -7.57 -9.89 -2.66
C PRO A 90 -8.48 -10.73 -1.78
N ALA A 91 -8.25 -10.76 -0.45
CA ALA A 91 -9.11 -11.47 0.48
C ALA A 91 -10.53 -10.89 0.51
N VAL A 92 -10.65 -9.56 0.55
CA VAL A 92 -11.96 -8.88 0.51
C VAL A 92 -12.63 -9.07 -0.85
N ALA A 93 -11.90 -8.95 -1.96
CA ALA A 93 -12.43 -9.16 -3.31
C ALA A 93 -12.95 -10.60 -3.50
N ALA A 94 -12.24 -11.60 -2.97
CA ALA A 94 -12.65 -13.00 -3.00
C ALA A 94 -13.91 -13.27 -2.16
N VAL A 95 -14.08 -12.59 -1.04
CA VAL A 95 -15.27 -12.72 -0.17
C VAL A 95 -16.47 -11.92 -0.72
N ALA A 96 -16.23 -10.77 -1.34
CA ALA A 96 -17.27 -9.88 -1.86
C ALA A 96 -17.83 -10.31 -3.23
N THR A 97 -17.17 -11.22 -3.94
CA THR A 97 -17.63 -11.74 -5.23
C THR A 97 -18.63 -12.87 -5.03
N GLU A 98 -19.86 -12.69 -5.53
CA GLU A 98 -20.92 -13.72 -5.54
C GLU A 98 -20.96 -14.53 -6.85
N ASP A 99 -20.17 -14.15 -7.85
CA ASP A 99 -20.22 -14.74 -9.19
C ASP A 99 -19.48 -16.09 -9.26
N ASN A 100 -19.99 -17.01 -10.08
CA ASN A 100 -19.28 -18.24 -10.40
C ASN A 100 -18.06 -17.85 -11.21
N ILE A 101 -16.86 -17.91 -10.61
CA ILE A 101 -15.61 -17.67 -11.31
C ILE A 101 -15.53 -18.65 -12.48
N GLU A 102 -15.86 -18.19 -13.70
CA GLU A 102 -15.56 -18.92 -14.92
C GLU A 102 -14.04 -18.96 -15.06
N SER A 103 -13.46 -19.99 -14.44
CA SER A 103 -12.04 -20.23 -14.35
C SER A 103 -11.51 -20.61 -15.73
N ASN A 104 -11.22 -19.60 -16.56
CA ASN A 104 -10.24 -19.79 -17.60
C ASN A 104 -8.91 -20.05 -16.90
N ARG A 105 -8.42 -21.31 -16.94
CA ARG A 105 -7.17 -21.74 -16.26
C ARG A 105 -6.03 -20.75 -16.47
N MET A 106 -5.96 -20.14 -17.66
CA MET A 106 -4.93 -19.17 -18.01
C MET A 106 -4.98 -17.89 -17.14
N LEU A 107 -6.18 -17.41 -16.78
CA LEU A 107 -6.36 -16.21 -15.96
C LEU A 107 -5.95 -16.48 -14.51
N VAL A 108 -6.42 -17.59 -13.94
CA VAL A 108 -6.08 -18.03 -12.57
C VAL A 108 -4.58 -18.26 -12.42
N TYR A 109 -3.93 -18.91 -13.41
CA TYR A 109 -2.47 -19.09 -13.36
C TYR A 109 -1.71 -17.77 -13.44
N LYS A 110 -2.18 -16.82 -14.26
CA LYS A 110 -1.51 -15.54 -14.45
C LYS A 110 -1.67 -14.62 -13.23
N GLU A 111 -2.88 -14.56 -12.66
CA GLU A 111 -3.15 -13.81 -11.43
C GLU A 111 -2.46 -14.44 -10.22
N ALA A 112 -2.54 -15.76 -10.04
CA ALA A 112 -1.86 -16.44 -8.94
C ALA A 112 -0.33 -16.34 -9.00
N GLN A 113 0.26 -16.30 -10.20
CA GLN A 113 1.70 -16.04 -10.35
C GLN A 113 2.08 -14.62 -9.97
N PHE A 114 1.25 -13.63 -10.32
CA PHE A 114 1.47 -12.25 -9.96
C PHE A 114 1.36 -12.06 -8.44
N ASP A 115 0.38 -12.70 -7.80
CA ASP A 115 0.21 -12.69 -6.35
C ASP A 115 1.36 -13.40 -5.62
N MET A 116 1.79 -14.57 -6.09
CA MET A 116 2.96 -15.25 -5.51
C MET A 116 4.23 -14.40 -5.61
N LEU A 117 4.44 -13.71 -6.73
CA LEU A 117 5.55 -12.78 -6.89
C LEU A 117 5.44 -11.61 -5.92
N ALA A 118 4.26 -11.01 -5.78
CA ALA A 118 4.03 -9.91 -4.85
C ALA A 118 4.29 -10.32 -3.40
N VAL A 119 3.79 -11.48 -2.96
CA VAL A 119 4.07 -12.06 -1.63
C VAL A 119 5.57 -12.31 -1.44
N SER A 120 6.24 -12.86 -2.46
CA SER A 120 7.68 -13.13 -2.39
C SER A 120 8.50 -11.86 -2.22
N VAL A 121 8.19 -10.82 -2.99
CA VAL A 121 8.84 -9.50 -2.89
C VAL A 121 8.61 -8.91 -1.50
N LEU A 122 7.38 -8.97 -1.00
CA LEU A 122 7.04 -8.51 0.35
C LEU A 122 7.87 -9.20 1.44
N VAL A 123 7.95 -10.53 1.40
CA VAL A 123 8.73 -11.34 2.35
C VAL A 123 10.21 -10.99 2.27
N ILE A 124 10.76 -10.81 1.06
CA ILE A 124 12.16 -10.40 0.87
C ILE A 124 12.40 -9.00 1.44
N THR A 125 11.49 -8.05 1.23
CA THR A 125 11.58 -6.70 1.79
C THR A 125 11.60 -6.73 3.32
N PHE A 126 10.74 -7.54 3.95
CA PHE A 126 10.77 -7.70 5.41
C PHE A 126 12.05 -8.38 5.90
N ALA A 127 12.51 -9.44 5.22
CA ALA A 127 13.76 -10.10 5.58
C ALA A 127 14.94 -9.12 5.51
N MET A 128 15.00 -8.30 4.46
CA MET A 128 16.01 -7.24 4.32
C MET A 128 15.88 -6.16 5.39
N ALA A 129 14.66 -5.74 5.73
CA ALA A 129 14.42 -4.75 6.78
C ALA A 129 14.92 -5.26 8.14
N VAL A 130 14.64 -6.51 8.50
CA VAL A 130 15.11 -7.14 9.74
C VAL A 130 16.64 -7.26 9.76
N ILE A 131 17.26 -7.58 8.61
CA ILE A 131 18.72 -7.72 8.50
C ILE A 131 19.43 -6.35 8.62
N TYR A 132 18.87 -5.30 8.02
CA TYR A 132 19.52 -3.99 7.94
C TYR A 132 19.19 -3.07 9.12
N TYR A 133 18.03 -3.26 9.75
CA TYR A 133 17.59 -2.52 10.94
C TYR A 133 17.25 -3.51 12.08
N PRO A 134 18.24 -4.25 12.60
CA PRO A 134 18.02 -5.12 13.74
C PRO A 134 17.75 -4.28 14.99
N ASP A 135 16.68 -4.60 15.72
CA ASP A 135 16.42 -4.00 17.02
C ASP A 135 17.47 -4.50 18.02
N THR A 136 18.39 -3.62 18.43
CA THR A 136 19.44 -3.92 19.41
C THR A 136 18.95 -3.83 20.86
N SER A 137 17.66 -3.52 21.11
CA SER A 137 17.11 -3.43 22.47
C SER A 137 16.86 -4.79 23.13
N VAL A 138 16.99 -5.89 22.37
CA VAL A 138 16.98 -7.24 22.90
C VAL A 138 18.42 -7.72 23.05
N ASP A 139 19.10 -7.21 24.09
CA ASP A 139 20.29 -7.85 24.67
C ASP A 139 19.90 -9.27 25.09
N TYR A 140 20.19 -10.26 24.23
CA TYR A 140 20.18 -11.65 24.62
C TYR A 140 21.38 -11.90 25.55
N LEU A 141 21.10 -11.77 26.85
CA LEU A 141 21.90 -12.21 28.00
C LEU A 141 23.11 -11.34 28.38
N PRO A 142 23.06 -10.63 29.53
CA PRO A 142 24.23 -10.60 30.38
C PRO A 142 24.36 -11.99 31.02
N ASN A 143 25.61 -12.49 31.11
CA ASN A 143 26.12 -13.54 32.00
C ASN A 143 26.46 -14.91 31.38
N ALA A 144 27.71 -15.31 31.64
CA ALA A 144 28.18 -16.66 32.01
C ALA A 144 29.04 -17.43 30.99
N HIS A 145 30.19 -16.86 30.66
CA HIS A 145 31.42 -17.65 30.61
C HIS A 145 32.37 -17.07 31.67
N GLY A 146 32.75 -17.93 32.63
CA GLY A 146 33.53 -17.61 33.82
C GLY A 146 35.03 -17.47 33.61
#